data_AF-A0A2D4YYY9-F1
#
_entry.id   AF-A0A2D4YYY9-F1
#
_cell.length_a   1.000
_cell.length_b   1.000
_cell.length_c   1.000
_cell.angle_alpha   90.00
_cell.angle_beta   90.00
_cell.angle_gamma   90.00
#
_symmetry.space_group_name_H-M   'P 1'
#
loop_
_entity.id
_entity.type
_entity.pdbx_description
1 polymer ?
#
loop_
_entity_poly.entity_id
_entity_poly.type
_entity_poly.pdbx_seq_one_letter_code
_entity_poly.pdbx_strand_id
1 'polypeptide(L)' 'MRKTKADASATAHPCGGAAMGKACDLYGRVKGYKGLYVTDAAFIPLSTAATNPALTIAAFAERSMDHVIKNDF' A
#
# COMPACT_ATOMS: atom_id res chain seq x y z
N MET A 1 -0.33 -5.28 -31.62
CA MET A 1 -0.03 -4.86 -30.24
C MET A 1 1.48 -4.64 -30.12
N ARG A 2 1.96 -3.39 -30.09
CA ARG A 2 3.40 -3.09 -29.94
C ARG A 2 3.82 -3.46 -28.52
N LYS A 3 4.67 -4.48 -28.37
CA LYS A 3 5.34 -4.76 -27.09
C LYS A 3 6.39 -3.68 -26.87
N THR A 4 6.07 -2.67 -26.06
CA THR A 4 7.09 -1.80 -25.49
C THR A 4 8.00 -2.68 -24.63
N LYS A 5 9.31 -2.60 -24.83
CA LYS A 5 10.26 -3.31 -23.97
C LYS A 5 10.13 -2.72 -22.57
N ALA A 6 9.73 -3.53 -21.60
CA ALA A 6 9.79 -3.13 -20.19
C ALA A 6 11.26 -2.87 -19.83
N ASP A 7 11.52 -1.78 -19.13
CA ASP A 7 12.83 -1.52 -18.55
C ASP A 7 13.19 -2.67 -17.60
N ALA A 8 14.42 -3.19 -17.67
CA ALA A 8 14.88 -4.29 -16.84
C ALA A 8 14.88 -3.95 -15.34
N SER A 9 14.81 -2.66 -15.00
CA SER A 9 14.67 -2.18 -13.62
C SER A 9 13.22 -2.14 -13.12
N ALA A 10 12.23 -2.29 -14.01
CA ALA A 10 10.81 -2.22 -13.67
C ALA A 10 10.24 -3.58 -13.24
N THR A 11 9.39 -3.56 -12.22
CA THR A 11 8.68 -4.75 -11.71
C THR A 11 7.18 -4.63 -11.96
N ALA A 12 6.51 -5.77 -12.17
CA ALA A 12 5.04 -5.83 -12.23
C ALA A 12 4.38 -5.71 -10.84
N HIS A 13 5.18 -5.76 -9.76
CA HIS A 13 4.71 -5.70 -8.38
C HIS A 13 5.30 -4.50 -7.62
N PRO A 14 5.09 -3.26 -8.08
CA PRO A 14 5.57 -2.08 -7.35
C PRO A 14 4.87 -1.98 -5.98
N CYS A 15 5.65 -1.68 -4.94
CA CYS A 15 5.15 -1.40 -3.59
C CYS A 15 5.89 -0.19 -3.02
N GLY A 16 5.22 0.56 -2.14
CA GLY A 16 5.77 1.75 -1.50
C GLY A 16 5.42 3.07 -2.21
N GLY A 17 6.00 4.16 -1.73
CA GLY A 17 5.65 5.53 -2.11
C GLY A 17 4.93 6.26 -0.96
N ALA A 18 3.92 5.64 -0.37
CA ALA A 18 3.18 6.15 0.79
C ALA A 18 3.25 5.18 1.98
N ALA A 19 4.46 4.72 2.27
CA ALA A 19 4.69 3.59 3.18
C ALA A 19 4.27 3.88 4.63
N MET A 20 3.78 2.84 5.31
CA MET A 20 3.51 2.83 6.75
C MET A 20 4.74 3.25 7.57
N GLY A 21 4.51 3.97 8.66
CA GLY A 21 5.56 4.54 9.51
C GLY A 21 6.25 5.77 8.91
N LYS A 22 6.20 5.98 7.59
CA LYS A 22 6.76 7.17 6.91
C LYS A 22 5.67 8.19 6.57
N ALA A 23 4.92 7.98 5.49
CA ALA A 23 3.86 8.87 5.05
C ALA A 23 2.54 8.62 5.79
N CYS A 24 2.29 7.35 6.12
CA CYS A 24 1.09 6.91 6.82
C CYS A 24 1.41 6.39 8.23
N ASP A 25 0.41 6.34 9.10
CA ASP A 25 0.47 5.56 10.34
C ASP A 25 0.38 4.03 10.06
N LEU A 26 0.15 3.21 11.08
CA LEU A 26 0.05 1.74 10.94
C LEU A 26 -1.33 1.24 10.45
N TYR A 27 -2.28 2.13 10.21
CA TYR A 27 -3.64 1.83 9.74
C TYR A 27 -4.01 2.61 8.47
N GLY A 28 -3.01 3.15 7.80
CA GLY A 28 -3.18 3.83 6.51
C GLY A 28 -3.52 5.31 6.61
N ARG A 29 -3.65 5.92 7.80
CA ARG A 29 -3.94 7.36 7.92
C ARG A 29 -2.78 8.19 7.41
N VAL A 30 -3.04 9.12 6.49
CA VAL A 30 -2.02 10.04 5.99
C VAL A 30 -1.69 11.08 7.05
N LYS A 31 -0.41 11.20 7.40
CA LYS A 31 0.03 12.14 8.43
C LYS A 31 -0.31 13.58 8.02
N GLY A 32 -0.93 14.33 8.93
CA GLY A 32 -1.30 15.72 8.71
C GLY A 32 -2.66 15.94 8.02
N TYR A 33 -3.35 14.87 7.59
CA TYR A 33 -4.62 14.99 6.88
C TYR A 33 -5.68 14.08 7.53
N LYS A 34 -6.70 14.70 8.15
CA LYS A 34 -7.83 13.96 8.73
C LYS A 34 -8.71 13.39 7.62
N GLY A 35 -9.10 12.13 7.76
CA GLY A 35 -10.03 11.47 6.83
C GLY A 35 -9.41 11.04 5.50
N LEU A 36 -8.07 11.10 5.38
CA LEU A 36 -7.34 10.64 4.19
C LEU A 36 -6.55 9.36 4.52
N TYR A 37 -6.73 8.32 3.71
CA TYR A 37 -6.20 6.99 3.96
C TYR A 37 -5.53 6.40 2.71
N VAL A 38 -4.50 5.56 2.91
CA VAL A 38 -3.85 4.75 1.88
C VAL A 38 -4.06 3.28 2.21
N THR A 39 -4.66 2.53 1.28
CA THR A 39 -5.05 1.13 1.46
C THR A 39 -4.66 0.24 0.27
N ASP A 40 -3.65 0.65 -0.50
CA ASP A 40 -3.13 -0.08 -1.66
C ASP A 40 -1.65 -0.51 -1.46
N ALA A 41 -0.99 -0.90 -2.54
CA ALA A 41 0.42 -1.31 -2.52
C ALA A 41 1.38 -0.18 -2.07
N ALA A 42 0.99 1.09 -2.16
CA ALA A 42 1.84 2.19 -1.75
C ALA A 42 2.10 2.20 -0.24
N PHE A 43 1.22 1.57 0.54
CA PHE A 43 1.31 1.41 1.98
C PHE A 43 2.43 0.42 2.40
N ILE A 44 2.76 -0.55 1.55
CA ILE A 44 3.73 -1.61 1.83
C ILE A 44 5.17 -1.08 1.67
N PRO A 45 6.04 -1.19 2.68
CA PRO A 45 7.43 -0.76 2.55
C PRO A 45 8.22 -1.74 1.66
N LEU A 46 8.62 -1.26 0.48
CA LEU A 46 9.49 -1.93 -0.50
C LEU A 46 8.86 -3.13 -1.24
N SER A 47 8.60 -4.25 -0.56
CA SER A 47 8.10 -5.48 -1.20
C SER A 47 7.52 -6.47 -0.20
N THR A 48 6.85 -7.51 -0.70
CA THR A 48 6.29 -8.63 0.08
C THR A 48 7.20 -9.86 0.03
N ALA A 49 8.47 -9.69 0.40
CA ALA A 49 9.47 -10.76 0.48
C ALA A 49 9.59 -11.62 -0.81
N ALA A 50 9.66 -10.95 -1.97
CA ALA A 50 9.73 -11.59 -3.29
C ALA A 50 8.53 -12.50 -3.66
N THR A 51 7.40 -12.37 -2.96
CA THR A 51 6.14 -13.05 -3.30
C THR A 51 5.15 -12.10 -3.97
N ASN A 52 4.08 -12.64 -4.54
CA ASN A 52 3.00 -11.82 -5.12
C ASN A 52 2.32 -10.99 -4.01
N PRO A 53 2.25 -9.64 -4.13
CA PRO A 53 1.74 -8.78 -3.06
C PRO A 53 0.22 -8.78 -2.91
N ALA A 54 -0.55 -9.33 -3.85
CA ALA A 54 -2.01 -9.15 -3.92
C ALA A 54 -2.72 -9.50 -2.60
N LEU A 55 -2.39 -10.64 -1.99
CA LEU A 55 -3.02 -11.06 -0.73
C LEU A 55 -2.54 -10.25 0.47
N THR A 56 -1.30 -9.76 0.46
CA THR A 56 -0.81 -8.86 1.50
C THR A 56 -1.47 -7.49 1.42
N ILE A 57 -1.71 -6.97 0.21
CA ILE A 57 -2.45 -5.72 -0.01
C ILE A 57 -3.87 -5.88 0.53
N ALA A 58 -4.57 -6.96 0.14
CA ALA A 58 -5.92 -7.23 0.63
C ALA A 58 -5.96 -7.34 2.16
N ALA A 59 -5.02 -8.08 2.78
CA ALA A 59 -4.95 -8.21 4.23
C ALA A 59 -4.71 -6.87 4.93
N PHE A 60 -3.86 -5.99 4.38
CA PHE A 60 -3.67 -4.66 4.94
C PHE A 60 -4.89 -3.76 4.78
N ALA A 61 -5.55 -3.79 3.62
CA ALA A 61 -6.78 -3.02 3.39
C ALA A 61 -7.87 -3.41 4.39
N GLU A 62 -8.14 -4.71 4.54
CA GLU A 62 -9.13 -5.24 5.48
C GLU A 62 -8.79 -4.85 6.93
N ARG A 63 -7.54 -5.09 7.37
CA ARG A 63 -7.09 -4.71 8.73
C ARG A 63 -7.22 -3.22 8.99
N SER A 64 -6.83 -2.38 8.02
CA SER A 64 -6.89 -0.93 8.17
C SER A 64 -8.33 -0.44 8.23
N MET A 65 -9.21 -0.92 7.35
CA MET A 65 -10.61 -0.49 7.32
C MET A 65 -11.40 -0.97 8.53
N ASP A 66 -11.17 -2.19 9.02
CA ASP A 66 -11.77 -2.66 10.28
C ASP A 66 -11.41 -1.72 11.45
N HIS A 67 -10.17 -1.27 11.51
CA HIS A 67 -9.73 -0.33 12.53
C HIS A 67 -10.31 1.09 12.33
N VAL A 68 -10.31 1.60 11.09
CA VAL A 68 -10.82 2.94 10.76
C VAL A 68 -12.32 3.05 11.07
N ILE A 69 -13.12 2.05 10.66
CA ILE A 69 -14.57 2.01 10.93
C ILE A 69 -14.86 2.10 12.44
N LYS A 70 -14.03 1.47 13.28
CA LYS A 70 -14.23 1.44 14.73
C LYS A 70 -13.77 2.71 15.46
N ASN A 71 -12.84 3.47 14.91
CA ASN A 71 -12.11 4.50 15.66
C ASN A 71 -12.16 5.91 15.05
N ASP A 72 -12.60 6.07 13.80
CA ASP A 72 -12.51 7.35 13.08
C ASP A 72 -13.86 7.95 12.70
N PHE A 73 -14.97 7.25 12.99
CA PHE A 73 -16.35 7.69 12.76
C PHE A 73 -17.09 7.95 14.07
#